data_AF-A0AAV0Q1R1-F1
#
_entry.id   AF-A0AAV0Q1R1-F1
#
_cell.length_a   1.000
_cell.length_b   1.000
_cell.length_c   1.000
_cell.angle_alpha   90.00
_cell.angle_beta   90.00
_cell.angle_gamma   90.00
#
_symmetry.space_group_name_H-M   'P 1'
#
loop_
_entity.id
_entity.type
_entity.pdbx_description
1 polymer ?
#
loop_
_entity_poly.entity_id
_entity_poly.type
_entity_poly.pdbx_seq_one_letter_code
_entity_poly.pdbx_strand_id
1 'polypeptide(L)'
;MKAPPKPDDVPVIQTQQLLEADGWTAITQLAHHGMLFVPLGYTFGSGMFEMEEVKGGSSYGAGTFAADGSRQPTELELQQAFHQGKYVAEITRKLRS
;
A
#
# COMPACT_ATOMS: atom_id res chain seq x y z
N MET A 1 10.64 20.85 28.38
CA MET A 1 11.79 20.81 27.45
C MET A 1 11.25 20.71 26.03
N LYS A 2 11.64 21.60 25.12
CA LYS A 2 11.29 21.47 23.69
C LYS A 2 12.24 20.48 23.05
N ALA A 3 11.72 19.63 22.17
CA ALA A 3 12.56 18.72 21.40
C ALA A 3 13.56 19.53 20.55
N PRO A 4 14.82 19.07 20.45
CA PRO A 4 15.79 19.72 19.58
C PRO A 4 15.31 19.71 18.12
N PRO A 5 15.67 20.73 17.32
CA PRO A 5 15.37 20.74 15.89
C PRO A 5 16.05 19.57 15.19
N LYS A 6 15.40 19.05 14.15
CA LYS A 6 15.92 17.98 13.29
C LYS A 6 17.20 18.47 12.59
N PRO A 7 18.30 17.69 12.60
CA PRO A 7 19.52 18.01 11.86
C PRO A 7 19.30 18.08 10.33
N ASP A 8 20.03 18.97 9.66
CA ASP A 8 19.91 19.25 8.22
C ASP A 8 20.32 18.07 7.33
N ASP A 9 21.13 17.15 7.84
CA ASP A 9 21.64 15.96 7.16
C ASP A 9 20.66 14.77 7.20
N VAL A 10 19.59 14.87 8.00
CA VAL A 10 18.57 13.82 8.05
C VAL A 10 17.54 14.09 6.93
N PRO A 11 17.39 13.20 5.94
CA PRO A 11 16.41 13.41 4.87
C PRO A 11 15.00 13.56 5.43
N VAL A 12 14.21 14.48 4.87
CA VAL A 12 12.77 14.56 5.14
C VAL A 12 12.10 13.50 4.28
N ILE A 13 11.55 12.47 4.92
CA ILE A 13 10.76 11.44 4.25
C ILE A 13 9.47 12.10 3.77
N GLN A 14 9.30 12.20 2.46
CA GLN A 14 8.02 12.66 1.89
C GLN A 14 6.96 11.56 2.06
N THR A 15 5.68 11.94 2.14
CA THR A 15 4.58 10.97 2.30
C THR A 15 4.58 9.89 1.21
N GLN A 16 5.06 10.22 0.01
CA GLN A 16 5.24 9.27 -1.10
C GLN A 16 6.30 8.19 -0.82
N GLN A 17 7.30 8.49 0.02
CA GLN A 17 8.36 7.55 0.38
C GLN A 17 7.93 6.57 1.50
N LEU A 18 6.91 6.94 2.30
CA LEU A 18 6.32 6.04 3.31
C LEU A 18 5.56 4.89 2.66
N LEU A 19 4.86 5.15 1.55
CA LEU A 19 4.15 4.12 0.77
C LEU A 19 5.08 3.01 0.26
N GLU A 20 6.32 3.36 -0.11
CA GLU A 20 7.33 2.37 -0.50
C GLU A 20 7.91 1.65 0.73
N ALA A 21 8.16 2.35 1.84
CA ALA A 21 8.75 1.72 3.03
C ALA A 21 7.83 0.69 3.71
N ASP A 22 6.53 0.99 3.83
CA ASP A 22 5.59 0.17 4.61
C ASP A 22 5.31 -1.19 3.93
N GLY A 23 5.22 -1.21 2.59
CA GLY A 23 5.04 -2.44 1.83
C GLY A 23 6.25 -3.37 1.90
N TRP A 24 7.47 -2.83 1.85
CA TRP A 24 8.70 -3.62 1.77
C TRP A 24 9.05 -4.35 3.07
N THR A 25 8.76 -3.75 4.23
CA THR A 25 9.05 -4.40 5.52
C THR A 25 8.19 -5.64 5.75
N ALA A 26 6.90 -5.58 5.44
CA ALA A 26 6.00 -6.71 5.62
C ALA A 26 6.35 -7.90 4.70
N ILE A 27 6.71 -7.63 3.44
CA ILE A 27 7.02 -8.68 2.46
C ILE A 27 8.21 -9.55 2.91
N THR A 28 9.24 -8.94 3.49
CA THR A 28 10.44 -9.68 3.96
C THR A 28 10.09 -10.70 5.05
N GLN A 29 9.17 -10.34 5.96
CA GLN A 29 8.71 -11.23 7.03
C GLN A 29 7.89 -12.41 6.48
N LEU A 30 7.05 -12.17 5.47
CA LEU A 30 6.28 -13.23 4.80
C LEU A 30 7.20 -14.19 4.04
N ALA A 31 8.20 -13.65 3.34
CA ALA A 31 9.19 -14.45 2.62
C ALA A 31 9.99 -15.37 3.55
N HIS A 32 10.38 -14.87 4.74
CA HIS A 32 11.05 -15.68 5.75
C HIS A 32 10.20 -16.87 6.25
N HIS A 33 8.87 -16.74 6.25
CA HIS A 33 7.95 -17.84 6.58
C HIS A 33 7.65 -18.76 5.39
N GLY A 34 8.27 -18.54 4.22
CA GLY A 34 8.01 -19.31 3.01
C GLY A 34 6.64 -19.03 2.39
N MET A 35 6.01 -17.90 2.70
CA MET A 35 4.73 -17.50 2.11
C MET A 35 4.93 -16.90 0.71
N LEU A 36 3.99 -17.17 -0.19
CA LEU A 36 3.94 -16.52 -1.50
C LEU A 36 3.32 -15.12 -1.38
N PHE A 37 4.06 -14.10 -1.80
CA PHE A 37 3.54 -12.74 -1.91
C PHE A 37 2.86 -12.52 -3.27
N VAL A 38 1.61 -12.07 -3.23
CA VAL A 38 0.83 -11.72 -4.41
C VAL A 38 0.62 -10.20 -4.44
N PRO A 39 1.37 -9.45 -5.27
CA PRO A 39 1.21 -8.01 -5.39
C PRO A 39 -0.07 -7.64 -6.15
N LEU A 40 -0.60 -6.44 -5.92
CA LEU A 40 -1.70 -5.89 -6.72
C LEU A 40 -1.29 -5.68 -8.18
N GLY A 41 -0.03 -5.26 -8.40
CA GLY A 41 0.46 -4.78 -9.68
C GLY A 41 -0.39 -3.62 -10.19
N TYR A 42 -0.61 -3.57 -11.51
CA TYR A 42 -1.55 -2.64 -12.15
C TYR A 42 -2.86 -3.33 -12.57
N THR A 43 -3.20 -4.45 -11.93
CA THR A 43 -4.33 -5.30 -12.34
C THR A 43 -5.70 -4.66 -12.05
N PHE A 44 -5.76 -3.65 -11.18
CA PHE A 44 -6.95 -2.84 -10.94
C PHE A 44 -7.24 -1.83 -12.08
N GLY A 45 -6.40 -1.80 -13.12
CA GLY A 45 -6.68 -1.07 -14.36
C GLY A 45 -6.63 0.45 -14.19
N SER A 46 -7.59 1.15 -14.81
CA SER A 46 -7.62 2.62 -14.85
C SER A 46 -7.59 3.26 -13.46
N GLY A 47 -8.18 2.64 -12.43
CA GLY A 47 -8.13 3.14 -11.06
C GLY A 47 -6.72 3.23 -10.46
N MET A 48 -5.73 2.54 -11.04
CA MET A 48 -4.32 2.70 -10.66
C MET A 48 -3.70 4.00 -11.19
N PHE A 49 -4.20 4.49 -12.33
CA PHE A 49 -3.67 5.64 -13.07
C PHE A 49 -4.49 6.92 -12.85
N GLU A 50 -5.46 6.89 -11.93
CA GLU A 50 -6.23 8.07 -11.58
C GLU A 50 -5.35 9.13 -10.88
N MET A 51 -5.49 10.39 -11.27
CA MET A 51 -4.59 11.49 -10.89
C MET A 51 -5.30 12.77 -10.45
N GLU A 52 -6.63 12.85 -10.57
CA GLU A 52 -7.41 14.04 -10.17
C GLU A 52 -7.61 14.11 -8.65
N GLU A 53 -7.62 12.95 -7.99
CA GLU A 53 -7.83 12.84 -6.54
C GLU A 53 -6.63 12.20 -5.83
N VAL A 54 -6.40 12.63 -4.59
CA VAL A 54 -5.42 11.99 -3.70
C VAL A 54 -5.94 10.61 -3.30
N LYS A 55 -5.23 9.56 -3.71
CA LYS A 55 -5.53 8.16 -3.41
C LYS A 55 -4.31 7.39 -2.91
N GLY A 56 -4.54 6.50 -1.96
CA GLY A 56 -3.52 5.55 -1.49
C GLY A 56 -3.31 4.36 -2.42
N GLY A 57 -2.42 3.47 -1.98
CA GLY A 57 -2.09 2.23 -2.68
C GLY A 57 -0.98 2.36 -3.70
N SER A 58 -0.40 1.20 -4.05
CA SER A 58 0.72 1.08 -5.01
C SER A 58 0.65 -0.26 -5.73
N SER A 59 1.62 -0.54 -6.60
CA SER A 59 1.76 -1.86 -7.22
C SER A 59 1.99 -2.98 -6.19
N TYR A 60 2.44 -2.66 -4.97
CA TYR A 60 2.64 -3.64 -3.91
C TYR A 60 1.32 -4.04 -3.21
N GLY A 61 0.30 -3.19 -3.21
CA GLY A 61 -0.95 -3.44 -2.50
C GLY A 61 -1.87 -2.23 -2.45
N ALA A 62 -3.14 -2.47 -2.13
CA ALA A 62 -4.09 -1.40 -1.84
C ALA A 62 -3.70 -0.66 -0.57
N GLY A 63 -4.09 0.61 -0.49
CA GLY A 63 -3.81 1.46 0.66
C GLY A 63 -4.69 2.69 0.68
N THR A 64 -4.69 3.40 1.81
CA THR A 64 -5.52 4.60 2.02
C THR A 64 -4.73 5.65 2.79
N PHE A 65 -5.02 6.92 2.55
CA PHE A 65 -4.52 8.00 3.40
C PHE A 65 -5.48 8.26 4.56
N ALA A 66 -4.96 8.24 5.79
CA ALA A 66 -5.76 8.49 6.99
C ALA A 66 -5.78 9.96 7.46
N ALA A 67 -4.95 10.84 6.88
CA ALA A 67 -4.70 12.20 7.39
C ALA A 67 -4.31 12.20 8.88
N ASP A 68 -5.04 12.95 9.73
CA ASP A 68 -4.92 12.94 11.20
C ASP A 68 -5.79 11.86 11.88
N GLY A 69 -6.30 10.91 11.10
CA GLY A 69 -7.29 9.90 11.51
C GLY A 69 -8.73 10.27 11.12
N SER A 70 -8.99 11.51 10.67
CA SER A 70 -10.33 11.93 10.26
C SER A 70 -10.73 11.47 8.84
N ARG A 71 -9.76 11.26 7.94
CA ARG A 71 -10.05 10.84 6.55
C ARG A 71 -10.45 9.37 6.52
N GLN A 72 -11.60 9.08 5.93
CA GLN A 72 -12.04 7.73 5.64
C GLN A 72 -11.54 7.29 4.25
N PRO A 73 -11.40 5.98 4.01
CA PRO A 73 -11.10 5.46 2.69
C PRO A 73 -12.11 5.95 1.65
N THR A 74 -11.61 6.43 0.50
CA THR A 74 -12.49 6.81 -0.61
C THR A 74 -13.05 5.57 -1.30
N GLU A 75 -14.12 5.76 -2.08
CA GLU A 75 -14.71 4.68 -2.87
C GLU A 75 -13.68 4.01 -3.80
N LEU A 76 -12.79 4.79 -4.40
CA LEU A 76 -11.70 4.28 -5.25
C LEU A 76 -10.72 3.39 -4.47
N GLU A 77 -10.35 3.78 -3.25
CA GLU A 77 -9.46 3.00 -2.38
C GLU A 77 -10.14 1.70 -1.90
N LEU A 78 -11.45 1.75 -1.59
CA LEU A 78 -12.24 0.57 -1.22
C LEU A 78 -12.36 -0.41 -2.39
N GLN A 79 -12.60 0.08 -3.60
CA GLN A 79 -12.63 -0.75 -4.81
C GLN A 79 -11.28 -1.41 -5.09
N GLN A 80 -10.18 -0.69 -4.90
CA GLN A 80 -8.83 -1.25 -5.02
C GLN A 80 -8.59 -2.37 -4.00
N ALA A 81 -9.00 -2.17 -2.74
CA ALA A 81 -8.89 -3.19 -1.69
C ALA A 81 -9.75 -4.43 -1.99
N PHE A 82 -10.98 -4.23 -2.48
CA PHE A 82 -11.85 -5.33 -2.90
C PHE A 82 -11.24 -6.11 -4.07
N HIS A 83 -10.69 -5.42 -5.06
CA HIS A 83 -9.98 -6.04 -6.18
C HIS A 83 -8.79 -6.86 -5.71
N GLN A 84 -7.98 -6.34 -4.77
CA GLN A 84 -6.86 -7.08 -4.18
C GLN A 84 -7.31 -8.38 -3.52
N GLY A 85 -8.35 -8.31 -2.69
CA GLY A 85 -8.90 -9.49 -2.00
C GLY A 85 -9.38 -10.55 -2.99
N LYS A 86 -10.12 -10.13 -4.03
CA LYS A 86 -10.56 -11.03 -5.11
C LYS A 86 -9.38 -11.66 -5.84
N TYR A 87 -8.37 -10.86 -6.21
CA TYR A 87 -7.21 -11.34 -6.96
C TYR A 87 -6.39 -12.38 -6.17
N VAL A 88 -6.12 -12.12 -4.90
CA VAL A 88 -5.45 -13.05 -3.99
C VAL A 88 -6.25 -14.35 -3.84
N ALA A 89 -7.58 -14.25 -3.67
CA ALA A 89 -8.45 -15.42 -3.56
C ALA A 89 -8.46 -16.27 -4.85
N GLU A 90 -8.46 -15.63 -6.02
CA GLU A 90 -8.39 -16.32 -7.32
C GLU A 90 -7.07 -17.07 -7.51
N ILE A 91 -5.94 -16.46 -7.15
CA ILE A 91 -4.62 -17.12 -7.21
C ILE A 91 -4.56 -18.27 -6.22
N THR A 92 -4.99 -18.05 -4.98
CA THR A 92 -5.04 -19.08 -3.95
C THR A 92 -5.89 -20.27 -4.40
N ARG A 93 -7.05 -20.02 -5.02
CA ARG A 93 -7.91 -21.05 -5.59
C ARG A 93 -7.22 -21.86 -6.69
N LYS A 94 -6.38 -21.24 -7.52
CA LYS A 94 -5.61 -21.93 -8.57
C LYS A 94 -4.48 -22.79 -8.00
N LEU A 95 -3.91 -22.39 -6.86
CA LEU A 95 -2.85 -23.13 -6.17
C LEU A 95 -3.41 -24.25 -5.28
N ARG A 96 -4.67 -24.13 -4.85
CA ARG A 96 -5.38 -25.17 -4.11
C ARG A 96 -5.61 -26.39 -5.00
N SER A 97 -4.99 -27.51 -4.64
CA SER A 97 -5.25 -28.84 -5.23
C SER A 97 -6.69 -29.31 -5.00
#